data_AF-A0A323V3X7-F1
#
_entry.id   AF-A0A323V3X7-F1
#
_cell.length_a   1.000
_cell.length_b   1.000
_cell.length_c   1.000
_cell.angle_alpha   90.00
_cell.angle_beta   90.00
_cell.angle_gamma   90.00
#
_symmetry.space_group_name_H-M   'P 1'
#
loop_
_entity.id
_entity.type
_entity.pdbx_description
1 polymer ?
#
loop_
_entity_poly.entity_id
_entity_poly.type
_entity_poly.pdbx_seq_one_letter_code
_entity_poly.pdbx_strand_id
1 'polypeptide(L)'
;MGEQGEQHAPDLTGGWAHGPYAAPTGPATWTPPLVQRRPRRSRGPWLVVAALVVVLLVGAGLFLFRGDPLTLGGRYVTEPEAVLADADDVLAGYVEDRHGAASDDSRCWFELADAEGHEVTDTLLCGPVLFVDGDPERSWLRFPLTAAPDGGDVRLSVEPLPADPEPERLADPALLHRPDGGTPPDGSGGLEVPAPPQAEPGWSATGPFPDVTWTPPAGPSRLSGPAAAVAVTGLAQPDRVGSGDDARRAADGERLVAVRYAITAGEGTSSAPPALSYQVSGADPVPVGPALVAPGSTVEAVLSVPEDAEQADLVVDDAGVQQRLSLLTGAPGTGNLQVLARTNRTAEVNAAPQLVGTLSAPDRVAAQFPFTVTVTRATLAWWAGPGGAKQPADPGRAFLVVDVALAIPDTPPGAVPIEYLSLLLPDGTVLRAADLADDPAFVLPAFDVPADFTAGMLLFGGVATFPDGAVADFGGGRLDVPIGIPAG
;
A
#
# COMPACT_ATOMS: atom_id res chain seq x y z
N MET A 1 30.39 9.32 30.18
CA MET A 1 30.69 10.72 30.56
C MET A 1 29.57 11.54 29.95
N GLY A 2 28.47 11.76 30.68
CA GLY A 2 28.22 12.93 31.56
C GLY A 2 27.34 13.90 30.75
N GLU A 3 26.21 14.47 31.16
CA GLU A 3 25.46 14.66 32.41
C GLU A 3 23.98 14.88 31.99
N GLN A 4 23.00 14.23 32.62
CA GLN A 4 22.01 14.80 33.57
C GLN A 4 21.04 15.89 33.05
N GLY A 5 19.72 15.64 33.30
CA GLY A 5 18.65 16.63 33.51
C GLY A 5 17.62 16.67 32.38
N GLU A 6 16.30 16.62 32.57
CA GLU A 6 15.48 16.76 33.77
C GLU A 6 14.09 16.17 33.49
N GLN A 7 13.50 15.48 34.47
CA GLN A 7 12.12 15.03 34.47
C GLN A 7 11.20 16.17 34.95
N HIS A 8 10.02 16.35 34.33
CA HIS A 8 8.89 17.03 34.96
C HIS A 8 7.59 16.25 34.71
N ALA A 9 6.83 16.09 35.80
CA ALA A 9 5.52 15.44 35.90
C ALA A 9 4.39 16.50 35.83
N PRO A 10 3.10 16.11 35.79
CA PRO A 10 2.03 16.86 35.15
C PRO A 10 1.45 17.98 36.02
N ASP A 11 0.95 19.02 35.34
CA ASP A 11 0.26 20.16 35.95
C ASP A 11 -1.25 19.87 36.08
N LEU A 12 -1.70 19.81 37.32
CA LEU A 12 -3.10 19.74 37.76
C LEU A 12 -3.34 20.93 38.70
N THR A 13 -3.83 22.06 38.20
CA THR A 13 -4.61 23.10 38.90
C THR A 13 -5.16 24.05 37.83
N GLY A 14 -6.34 24.66 37.84
CA GLY A 14 -7.46 24.82 38.77
C GLY A 14 -8.31 25.98 38.21
N GLY A 15 -9.63 26.00 38.46
CA GLY A 15 -10.43 27.16 37.99
C GLY A 15 -11.92 27.05 38.19
N TRP A 16 -12.38 27.27 39.42
CA TRP A 16 -13.76 27.52 39.79
C TRP A 16 -14.21 28.93 39.37
N ALA A 17 -15.41 29.07 38.82
CA ALA A 17 -16.15 30.34 38.84
C ALA A 17 -17.68 30.10 38.85
N HIS A 18 -18.33 30.79 39.79
CA HIS A 18 -19.73 30.72 40.16
C HIS A 18 -20.62 31.75 39.44
N GLY A 19 -21.90 31.40 39.28
CA GLY A 19 -23.05 32.30 39.56
C GLY A 19 -24.04 32.50 38.40
N PRO A 20 -25.30 32.94 38.66
CA PRO A 20 -26.00 33.14 39.94
C PRO A 20 -27.41 32.48 40.05
N TYR A 21 -27.95 32.59 41.26
CA TYR A 21 -29.22 32.09 41.79
C TYR A 21 -30.51 32.63 41.15
N ALA A 22 -31.58 31.83 41.24
CA ALA A 22 -32.90 32.30 41.69
C ALA A 22 -33.66 31.20 42.47
N ALA A 23 -34.06 31.52 43.69
CA ALA A 23 -35.13 30.91 44.49
C ALA A 23 -35.90 32.08 45.15
N PRO A 24 -37.04 31.93 45.87
CA PRO A 24 -37.81 30.72 46.22
C PRO A 24 -39.35 30.91 46.15
N THR A 25 -40.12 29.80 46.11
CA THR A 25 -41.47 29.66 46.71
C THR A 25 -41.77 28.17 46.76
N GLY A 26 -41.75 27.46 47.89
CA GLY A 26 -42.80 27.42 48.92
C GLY A 26 -43.21 25.94 49.12
N PRO A 27 -43.55 25.48 50.35
CA PRO A 27 -43.56 24.06 50.68
C PRO A 27 -44.92 23.40 50.44
N ALA A 28 -44.93 22.22 49.82
CA ALA A 28 -46.07 21.31 49.85
C ALA A 28 -45.79 20.17 50.83
N THR A 29 -46.34 20.33 52.03
CA THR A 29 -46.48 19.28 53.05
C THR A 29 -47.37 18.16 52.54
N TRP A 30 -46.85 16.93 52.45
CA TRP A 30 -47.67 15.75 52.24
C TRP A 30 -47.85 15.00 53.56
N THR A 31 -49.08 15.09 54.07
CA THR A 31 -49.57 14.43 55.28
C THR A 31 -50.12 13.04 54.95
N PRO A 32 -49.82 12.01 55.76
CA PRO A 32 -50.36 10.67 55.57
C PRO A 32 -51.87 10.64 55.87
N PRO A 33 -52.67 9.86 55.12
CA PRO A 33 -54.09 9.75 55.41
C PRO A 33 -54.35 8.94 56.68
N LEU A 34 -55.27 9.49 57.47
CA LEU A 34 -55.78 8.96 58.73
C LEU A 34 -56.55 7.64 58.55
N VAL A 35 -56.21 6.73 59.45
CA VAL A 35 -56.89 5.48 59.76
C VAL A 35 -58.34 5.75 60.16
N GLN A 36 -59.31 5.29 59.35
CA GLN A 36 -60.70 5.14 59.78
C GLN A 36 -60.90 3.73 60.38
N ARG A 37 -61.14 3.69 61.69
CA ARG A 37 -61.70 2.51 62.40
C ARG A 37 -63.20 2.40 62.13
N ARG A 38 -63.65 1.25 61.64
CA ARG A 38 -65.05 0.75 61.74
C ARG A 38 -65.09 -0.79 61.62
N PRO A 39 -66.18 -1.46 62.03
CA PRO A 39 -66.21 -2.26 63.26
C PRO A 39 -65.91 -3.75 63.06
N ARG A 40 -65.42 -4.37 64.15
CA ARG A 40 -65.32 -5.81 64.39
C ARG A 40 -66.62 -6.53 64.01
N ARG A 41 -66.56 -7.41 63.01
CA ARG A 41 -67.51 -8.52 62.81
C ARG A 41 -66.74 -9.84 62.83
N SER A 42 -67.03 -10.65 63.83
CA SER A 42 -66.53 -12.02 64.00
C SER A 42 -67.07 -12.94 62.90
N ARG A 43 -66.19 -13.44 62.04
CA ARG A 43 -66.39 -14.63 61.17
C ARG A 43 -65.01 -15.30 61.06
N GLY A 44 -64.76 -16.35 61.83
CA GLY A 44 -65.00 -17.74 61.44
C GLY A 44 -63.67 -18.32 60.89
N PRO A 45 -63.17 -19.47 61.38
CA PRO A 45 -61.77 -19.91 61.24
C PRO A 45 -61.37 -20.44 59.83
N TRP A 46 -62.05 -20.00 58.76
CA TRP A 46 -61.88 -20.55 57.40
C TRP A 46 -61.00 -19.71 56.46
N LEU A 47 -60.70 -18.44 56.79
CA LEU A 47 -59.94 -17.54 55.89
C LEU A 47 -58.41 -17.68 55.99
N VAL A 48 -57.88 -18.27 57.07
CA VAL A 48 -56.43 -18.49 57.23
C VAL A 48 -55.95 -19.62 56.30
N VAL A 49 -56.80 -20.62 56.03
CA VAL A 49 -56.47 -21.72 55.11
C VAL A 49 -56.49 -21.24 53.65
N ALA A 50 -57.43 -20.38 53.26
CA ALA A 50 -57.52 -19.86 51.90
C ALA A 50 -56.36 -18.91 51.53
N ALA A 51 -55.92 -18.05 52.47
CA ALA A 51 -54.76 -17.19 52.23
C ALA A 51 -53.45 -17.99 52.11
N LEU A 52 -53.32 -19.08 52.90
CA LEU A 52 -52.14 -19.94 52.85
C LEU A 52 -52.12 -20.78 51.57
N VAL A 53 -53.26 -21.25 51.08
CA VAL A 53 -53.39 -21.95 49.79
C VAL A 53 -53.13 -21.02 48.60
N VAL A 54 -53.55 -19.76 48.64
CA VAL A 54 -53.22 -18.79 47.57
C VAL A 54 -51.73 -18.45 47.58
N VAL A 55 -51.10 -18.27 48.73
CA VAL A 55 -49.64 -18.08 48.81
C VAL A 55 -48.88 -19.34 48.38
N LEU A 56 -49.38 -20.54 48.69
CA LEU A 56 -48.80 -21.80 48.20
C LEU A 56 -49.03 -22.01 46.70
N LEU A 57 -50.17 -21.62 46.14
CA LEU A 57 -50.46 -21.73 44.70
C LEU A 57 -49.75 -20.65 43.89
N VAL A 58 -49.57 -19.45 44.45
CA VAL A 58 -48.75 -18.38 43.84
C VAL A 58 -47.27 -18.73 43.98
N GLY A 59 -46.83 -19.28 45.12
CA GLY A 59 -45.46 -19.75 45.33
C GLY A 59 -45.10 -20.97 44.48
N ALA A 60 -45.99 -21.96 44.37
CA ALA A 60 -45.82 -23.12 43.51
C ALA A 60 -46.01 -22.77 42.03
N GLY A 61 -46.90 -21.82 41.71
CA GLY A 61 -47.05 -21.28 40.37
C GLY A 61 -45.80 -20.54 39.89
N LEU A 62 -45.21 -19.68 40.74
CA LEU A 62 -43.93 -19.01 40.46
C LEU A 62 -42.74 -19.97 40.33
N PHE A 63 -42.82 -21.16 40.96
CA PHE A 63 -41.81 -22.20 40.83
C PHE A 63 -41.97 -23.02 39.55
N LEU A 64 -43.21 -23.22 39.07
CA LEU A 64 -43.51 -23.89 37.79
C LEU A 64 -43.27 -23.01 36.56
N PHE A 65 -43.12 -21.69 36.73
CA PHE A 65 -42.80 -20.75 35.65
C PHE A 65 -41.31 -20.34 35.58
N ARG A 66 -40.47 -20.81 36.50
CA ARG A 66 -39.02 -20.74 36.34
C ARG A 66 -38.58 -21.99 35.58
N GLY A 67 -37.95 -21.81 34.42
CA GLY A 67 -37.37 -22.90 33.64
C GLY A 67 -36.36 -23.72 34.47
N ASP A 68 -35.91 -24.84 33.91
CA ASP A 68 -34.96 -25.72 34.60
C ASP A 68 -33.70 -24.94 35.02
N PRO A 69 -33.32 -24.99 36.31
CA PRO A 69 -32.31 -24.09 36.84
C PRO A 69 -30.90 -24.53 36.43
N LEU A 70 -30.17 -23.67 35.71
CA LEU A 70 -28.78 -23.91 35.32
C LEU A 70 -27.82 -23.77 36.50
N THR A 71 -26.75 -24.57 36.53
CA THR A 71 -25.70 -24.52 37.55
C THR A 71 -24.30 -24.41 36.97
N LEU A 72 -23.39 -23.75 37.69
CA LEU A 72 -21.95 -23.75 37.41
C LEU A 72 -21.18 -23.99 38.72
N GLY A 73 -20.35 -25.03 38.75
CA GLY A 73 -19.66 -25.47 39.96
C GLY A 73 -20.64 -25.87 41.08
N GLY A 74 -21.82 -26.39 40.72
CA GLY A 74 -22.89 -26.74 41.67
C GLY A 74 -23.61 -25.57 42.32
N ARG A 75 -23.45 -24.33 41.82
CA ARG A 75 -24.21 -23.14 42.26
C ARG A 75 -25.16 -22.70 41.17
N TYR A 76 -26.33 -22.16 41.52
CA TYR A 76 -27.30 -21.69 40.52
C TYR A 76 -26.77 -20.46 39.77
N VAL A 77 -27.04 -20.41 38.47
CA VAL A 77 -26.80 -19.24 37.63
C VAL A 77 -27.92 -18.23 37.85
N THR A 78 -27.58 -17.02 38.28
CA THR A 78 -28.55 -15.92 38.44
C THR A 78 -28.82 -15.26 37.09
N GLU A 79 -30.09 -15.08 36.74
CA GLU A 79 -30.54 -14.35 35.53
C GLU A 79 -29.92 -14.91 34.22
N PRO A 80 -30.02 -16.22 33.95
CA PRO A 80 -29.40 -16.83 32.76
C PRO A 80 -29.90 -16.23 31.45
N GLU A 81 -31.14 -15.73 31.40
CA GLU A 81 -31.69 -15.03 30.22
C GLU A 81 -30.99 -13.69 29.96
N ALA A 82 -30.57 -12.97 31.00
CA ALA A 82 -29.84 -11.71 30.84
C ALA A 82 -28.43 -11.96 30.29
N VAL A 83 -27.76 -13.04 30.74
CA VAL A 83 -26.44 -13.45 30.23
C VAL A 83 -26.49 -13.78 28.74
N LEU A 84 -27.52 -14.51 28.30
CA LEU A 84 -27.69 -14.81 26.88
C LEU A 84 -28.06 -13.57 26.05
N ALA A 85 -28.85 -12.65 26.60
CA ALA A 85 -29.14 -11.38 25.91
C ALA A 85 -27.87 -10.54 25.71
N ASP A 86 -27.03 -10.41 26.74
CA ASP A 86 -25.74 -9.74 26.64
C ASP A 86 -24.82 -10.44 25.63
N ALA A 87 -24.84 -11.78 25.58
CA ALA A 87 -24.06 -12.57 24.63
C ALA A 87 -24.56 -12.45 23.19
N ASP A 88 -25.88 -12.39 22.97
CA ASP A 88 -26.48 -12.14 21.67
C ASP A 88 -26.05 -10.76 21.13
N ASP A 89 -26.00 -9.72 22.00
CA ASP A 89 -25.51 -8.38 21.64
C ASP A 89 -24.00 -8.37 21.34
N VAL A 90 -23.18 -9.08 22.14
CA VAL A 90 -21.74 -9.23 21.90
C VAL A 90 -21.47 -9.95 20.58
N LEU A 91 -22.21 -11.03 20.29
CA LEU A 91 -22.10 -11.76 19.02
C LEU A 91 -22.43 -10.84 17.85
N ALA A 92 -23.52 -10.08 17.93
CA ALA A 92 -23.94 -9.17 16.87
C ALA A 92 -22.86 -8.12 16.56
N GLY A 93 -22.29 -7.48 17.60
CA GLY A 93 -21.19 -6.54 17.45
C GLY A 93 -19.94 -7.19 16.85
N TYR A 94 -19.56 -8.38 17.32
CA TYR A 94 -18.41 -9.11 16.79
C TYR A 94 -18.56 -9.49 15.32
N VAL A 95 -19.77 -9.89 14.90
CA VAL A 95 -20.07 -10.21 13.50
C VAL A 95 -20.01 -8.96 12.63
N GLU A 96 -20.58 -7.84 13.08
CA GLU A 96 -20.56 -6.56 12.35
C GLU A 96 -19.13 -6.04 12.17
N ASP A 97 -18.33 -6.05 13.24
CA ASP A 97 -16.93 -5.58 13.23
C ASP A 97 -16.05 -6.36 12.25
N ARG A 98 -16.36 -7.64 12.03
CA ARG A 98 -15.64 -8.53 11.11
C ARG A 98 -16.29 -8.63 9.72
N HIS A 99 -17.30 -7.80 9.44
CA HIS A 99 -18.06 -7.84 8.18
C HIS A 99 -18.66 -9.22 7.88
N GLY A 100 -19.05 -9.95 8.93
CA GLY A 100 -19.66 -11.27 8.84
C GLY A 100 -21.17 -11.21 8.54
N ALA A 101 -21.74 -12.39 8.33
CA ALA A 101 -23.16 -12.61 8.17
C ALA A 101 -23.71 -13.43 9.35
N ALA A 102 -24.87 -13.01 9.85
CA ALA A 102 -25.68 -13.71 10.82
C ALA A 102 -27.10 -13.86 10.28
N SER A 103 -27.81 -14.91 10.67
CA SER A 103 -29.21 -15.14 10.33
C SER A 103 -30.11 -14.63 11.46
N ASP A 104 -31.42 -14.56 11.20
CA ASP A 104 -32.39 -14.21 12.24
C ASP A 104 -32.40 -15.23 13.40
N ASP A 105 -31.89 -16.44 13.17
CA ASP A 105 -31.76 -17.54 14.12
C ASP A 105 -30.39 -17.56 14.83
N SER A 106 -29.46 -16.65 14.48
CA SER A 106 -28.16 -16.54 15.13
C SER A 106 -28.31 -16.09 16.58
N ARG A 107 -27.91 -16.95 17.51
CA ARG A 107 -28.09 -16.74 18.95
C ARG A 107 -26.90 -17.31 19.72
N CYS A 108 -26.92 -17.18 21.04
CA CYS A 108 -26.02 -17.83 21.97
C CYS A 108 -26.76 -18.87 22.82
N TRP A 109 -26.06 -19.96 23.16
CA TRP A 109 -26.56 -21.06 23.96
C TRP A 109 -25.56 -21.39 25.07
N PHE A 110 -26.08 -21.79 26.23
CA PHE A 110 -25.27 -22.48 27.21
C PHE A 110 -24.93 -23.89 26.69
N GLU A 111 -23.68 -24.30 26.85
CA GLU A 111 -23.27 -25.67 26.60
C GLU A 111 -23.35 -26.46 27.92
N LEU A 112 -24.14 -27.54 27.94
CA LEU A 112 -24.28 -28.42 29.09
C LEU A 112 -23.13 -29.43 29.14
N ALA A 113 -22.67 -29.75 30.34
CA ALA A 113 -21.70 -30.83 30.56
C ALA A 113 -22.31 -32.23 30.26
N ASP A 114 -23.64 -32.35 30.34
CA ASP A 114 -24.40 -33.55 30.02
C ASP A 114 -25.81 -33.16 29.56
N ALA A 115 -26.36 -33.85 28.55
CA ALA A 115 -27.65 -33.50 27.92
C ALA A 115 -28.87 -33.62 28.86
N GLU A 116 -28.80 -34.44 29.91
CA GLU A 116 -29.86 -34.58 30.91
C GLU A 116 -29.58 -33.73 32.17
N GLY A 117 -28.45 -33.03 32.21
CA GLY A 117 -27.97 -32.25 33.34
C GLY A 117 -28.41 -30.79 33.33
N HIS A 118 -27.98 -30.09 34.38
CA HIS A 118 -28.15 -28.63 34.51
C HIS A 118 -26.81 -27.89 34.62
N GLU A 119 -25.70 -28.63 34.69
CA GLU A 119 -24.37 -28.05 34.82
C GLU A 119 -23.92 -27.52 33.47
N VAL A 120 -23.68 -26.21 33.38
CA VAL A 120 -23.14 -25.54 32.19
C VAL A 120 -21.62 -25.55 32.22
N THR A 121 -21.00 -25.44 31.05
CA THR A 121 -19.56 -25.17 30.92
C THR A 121 -19.28 -23.68 31.19
N ASP A 122 -18.00 -23.33 31.24
CA ASP A 122 -17.52 -21.95 31.37
C ASP A 122 -17.50 -21.19 30.03
N THR A 123 -18.26 -21.65 29.04
CA THR A 123 -18.33 -21.05 27.70
C THR A 123 -19.75 -21.08 27.14
N LEU A 124 -20.07 -20.09 26.31
CA LEU A 124 -21.23 -20.10 25.42
C LEU A 124 -20.82 -20.54 24.03
N LEU A 125 -21.72 -21.22 23.33
CA LEU A 125 -21.61 -21.42 21.88
C LEU A 125 -22.60 -20.50 21.19
N CYS A 126 -22.13 -19.71 20.23
CA CYS A 126 -22.86 -18.65 19.56
C CYS A 126 -22.78 -18.82 18.05
N GLY A 127 -23.92 -18.83 17.35
CA GLY A 127 -23.98 -19.13 15.93
C GLY A 127 -25.40 -19.31 15.40
N PRO A 128 -25.58 -19.70 14.13
CA PRO A 128 -24.55 -19.80 13.12
C PRO A 128 -24.11 -18.41 12.65
N VAL A 129 -22.83 -18.23 12.34
CA VAL A 129 -22.25 -17.02 11.73
C VAL A 129 -21.30 -17.43 10.62
N LEU A 130 -21.13 -16.60 9.59
CA LEU A 130 -20.12 -16.80 8.54
C LEU A 130 -19.31 -15.52 8.30
N PHE A 131 -18.02 -15.67 8.06
CA PHE A 131 -17.12 -14.58 7.70
C PHE A 131 -16.66 -14.71 6.25
N VAL A 132 -16.02 -13.67 5.71
CA VAL A 132 -15.47 -13.71 4.36
C VAL A 132 -14.50 -14.88 4.23
N ASP A 133 -14.59 -15.64 3.13
CA ASP A 133 -13.85 -16.90 2.90
C ASP A 133 -14.13 -18.04 3.90
N GLY A 134 -15.11 -17.87 4.80
CA GLY A 134 -15.46 -18.85 5.81
C GLY A 134 -16.07 -20.13 5.24
N ASP A 135 -15.97 -21.22 6.01
CA ASP A 135 -16.54 -22.53 5.68
C ASP A 135 -17.95 -22.67 6.28
N PRO A 136 -19.01 -22.89 5.48
CA PRO A 136 -20.36 -23.11 5.99
C PRO A 136 -20.51 -24.28 6.98
N GLU A 137 -19.59 -25.25 6.99
CA GLU A 137 -19.57 -26.33 7.98
C GLU A 137 -19.01 -25.90 9.35
N ARG A 138 -18.44 -24.70 9.43
CA ARG A 138 -17.85 -24.10 10.62
C ARG A 138 -18.50 -22.74 10.84
N SER A 139 -19.53 -22.71 11.68
CA SER A 139 -20.38 -21.52 11.85
C SER A 139 -20.59 -21.11 13.30
N TRP A 140 -19.87 -21.71 14.25
CA TRP A 140 -20.11 -21.51 15.68
C TRP A 140 -18.88 -20.92 16.38
N LEU A 141 -19.06 -19.88 17.18
CA LEU A 141 -18.02 -19.25 17.97
C LEU A 141 -18.20 -19.61 19.44
N ARG A 142 -17.08 -19.81 20.15
CA ARG A 142 -17.09 -20.09 21.58
C ARG A 142 -16.72 -18.83 22.36
N PHE A 143 -17.63 -18.33 23.18
CA PHE A 143 -17.41 -17.14 24.02
C PHE A 143 -17.16 -17.56 25.47
N PRO A 144 -16.01 -17.20 26.08
CA PRO A 144 -15.77 -17.48 27.49
C PRO A 144 -16.76 -16.77 28.42
N LEU A 145 -17.08 -17.41 29.53
CA LEU A 145 -17.87 -16.86 30.62
C LEU A 145 -17.00 -16.61 31.85
N THR A 146 -17.14 -15.43 32.43
CA THR A 146 -16.53 -15.09 33.72
C THR A 146 -17.58 -15.21 34.83
N ALA A 147 -17.24 -15.92 35.91
CA ALA A 147 -18.11 -16.16 37.04
C ALA A 147 -17.80 -15.21 38.22
N ALA A 148 -18.82 -14.48 38.68
CA ALA A 148 -18.76 -13.64 39.87
C ALA A 148 -19.71 -14.18 40.97
N PRO A 149 -19.29 -14.21 42.25
CA PRO A 149 -20.19 -14.60 43.34
C PRO A 149 -21.40 -13.66 43.45
N ASP A 150 -22.60 -14.21 43.53
CA ASP A 150 -23.83 -13.46 43.80
C ASP A 150 -24.61 -14.13 44.94
N GLY A 151 -24.21 -13.82 46.17
CA GLY A 151 -24.69 -14.52 47.35
C GLY A 151 -24.24 -15.99 47.40
N GLY A 152 -25.20 -16.92 47.50
CA GLY A 152 -24.95 -18.37 47.45
C GLY A 152 -24.84 -18.92 46.01
N ASP A 153 -25.17 -18.09 45.03
CA ASP A 153 -25.29 -18.40 43.62
C ASP A 153 -24.15 -17.75 42.83
N VAL A 154 -24.19 -17.86 41.50
CA VAL A 154 -23.17 -17.29 40.59
C VAL A 154 -23.83 -16.43 39.52
N ARG A 155 -23.26 -15.25 39.28
CA ARG A 155 -23.57 -14.42 38.14
C ARG A 155 -22.52 -14.63 37.07
N LEU A 156 -22.95 -14.87 35.84
CA LEU A 156 -22.05 -15.03 34.70
C LEU A 156 -22.03 -13.73 33.89
N SER A 157 -20.90 -13.45 33.27
CA SER A 157 -20.75 -12.39 32.28
C SER A 157 -19.98 -12.93 31.09
N VAL A 158 -20.44 -12.65 29.89
CA VAL A 158 -19.78 -13.03 28.64
C VAL A 158 -18.56 -12.14 28.38
N GLU A 159 -17.46 -12.72 27.92
CA GLU A 159 -16.31 -11.96 27.43
C GLU A 159 -16.60 -11.34 26.05
N PRO A 160 -16.04 -10.16 25.72
CA PRO A 160 -16.35 -9.46 24.47
C PRO A 160 -15.77 -10.12 23.21
N LEU A 161 -14.86 -11.09 23.35
CA LEU A 161 -14.20 -11.77 22.25
C LEU A 161 -14.33 -13.29 22.42
N PRO A 162 -14.46 -14.04 21.31
CA PRO A 162 -14.47 -15.49 21.37
C PRO A 162 -13.09 -16.04 21.75
N ALA A 163 -13.05 -17.27 22.25
CA ALA A 163 -11.84 -17.99 22.61
C ALA A 163 -10.95 -18.25 21.37
N ASP A 164 -11.59 -18.50 20.22
CA ASP A 164 -10.96 -18.60 18.91
C ASP A 164 -11.74 -17.69 17.95
N PRO A 165 -11.08 -16.78 17.21
CA PRO A 165 -11.75 -15.97 16.19
C PRO A 165 -12.30 -16.81 15.04
N GLU A 166 -11.74 -17.99 14.74
CA GLU A 166 -12.22 -18.83 13.66
C GLU A 166 -13.42 -19.68 14.11
N PRO A 167 -14.57 -19.62 13.42
CA PRO A 167 -15.69 -20.48 13.72
C PRO A 167 -15.33 -21.97 13.72
N GLU A 168 -16.03 -22.76 14.53
CA GLU A 168 -15.94 -24.20 14.60
C GLU A 168 -17.24 -24.88 14.14
N ARG A 169 -17.12 -26.18 13.87
CA ARG A 169 -18.28 -27.03 13.60
C ARG A 169 -18.99 -27.30 14.92
N LEU A 170 -20.31 -27.15 14.94
CA LEU A 170 -21.11 -27.59 16.08
C LEU A 170 -20.98 -29.10 16.28
N ALA A 171 -20.37 -29.51 17.38
CA ALA A 171 -20.06 -30.92 17.65
C ALA A 171 -21.30 -31.71 18.09
N ASP A 172 -22.07 -31.18 19.04
CA ASP A 172 -23.27 -31.81 19.57
C ASP A 172 -24.37 -30.77 19.87
N PRO A 173 -25.36 -30.60 18.97
CA PRO A 173 -26.46 -29.66 19.19
C PRO A 173 -27.33 -30.03 20.40
N ALA A 174 -27.30 -31.28 20.87
CA ALA A 174 -28.11 -31.72 22.01
C ALA A 174 -27.58 -31.20 23.36
N LEU A 175 -26.34 -30.74 23.41
CA LEU A 175 -25.76 -30.11 24.59
C LEU A 175 -26.09 -28.62 24.70
N LEU A 176 -26.64 -28.02 23.64
CA LEU A 176 -26.98 -26.59 23.65
C LEU A 176 -28.34 -26.35 24.29
N HIS A 177 -28.37 -25.45 25.28
CA HIS A 177 -29.57 -25.13 26.04
C HIS A 177 -29.83 -23.63 26.09
N ARG A 178 -31.10 -23.25 25.90
CA ARG A 178 -31.63 -21.92 26.23
C ARG A 178 -32.86 -22.05 27.14
N PRO A 179 -32.95 -21.23 28.20
CA PRO A 179 -34.11 -21.22 29.10
C PRO A 179 -35.45 -20.89 28.41
N ASP A 180 -35.41 -20.22 27.26
CA ASP A 180 -36.57 -19.90 26.43
C ASP A 180 -37.09 -21.08 25.59
N GLY A 181 -36.40 -22.22 25.60
CA GLY A 181 -36.75 -23.42 24.84
C GLY A 181 -36.37 -23.39 23.36
N GLY A 182 -35.61 -22.39 22.91
CA GLY A 182 -35.09 -22.31 21.54
C GLY A 182 -34.12 -23.45 21.22
N THR A 183 -34.27 -24.04 20.04
CA THR A 183 -33.34 -25.07 19.52
C THR A 183 -32.31 -24.45 18.58
N PRO A 184 -31.04 -24.88 18.62
CA PRO A 184 -30.04 -24.42 17.65
C PRO A 184 -30.46 -24.82 16.22
N PRO A 185 -30.26 -23.95 15.22
CA PRO A 185 -30.54 -24.30 13.83
C PRO A 185 -29.51 -25.31 13.32
N ASP A 186 -29.90 -26.10 12.32
CA ASP A 186 -29.01 -27.04 11.67
C ASP A 186 -27.97 -26.32 10.78
N GLY A 187 -26.71 -26.75 10.84
CA GLY A 187 -25.64 -26.27 9.96
C GLY A 187 -25.36 -24.76 10.08
N SER A 188 -25.29 -24.07 8.93
CA SER A 188 -25.08 -22.62 8.86
C SER A 188 -26.38 -21.81 8.98
N GLY A 189 -27.54 -22.44 9.24
CA GLY A 189 -28.82 -21.73 9.22
C GLY A 189 -29.17 -21.14 7.86
N GLY A 190 -28.64 -21.70 6.76
CA GLY A 190 -28.85 -21.21 5.41
C GLY A 190 -28.01 -19.98 5.05
N LEU A 191 -27.03 -19.61 5.88
CA LEU A 191 -26.11 -18.52 5.56
C LEU A 191 -25.25 -18.84 4.34
N GLU A 192 -25.08 -17.81 3.50
CA GLU A 192 -24.09 -17.78 2.42
C GLU A 192 -22.84 -17.04 2.90
N VAL A 193 -21.69 -17.38 2.32
CA VAL A 193 -20.43 -16.68 2.64
C VAL A 193 -20.56 -15.22 2.22
N PRO A 194 -20.34 -14.25 3.14
CA PRO A 194 -20.45 -12.85 2.80
C PRO A 194 -19.41 -12.45 1.74
N ALA A 195 -19.80 -11.56 0.84
CA ALA A 195 -18.86 -10.96 -0.09
C ALA A 195 -17.85 -10.08 0.67
N PRO A 196 -16.59 -9.95 0.19
CA PRO A 196 -15.64 -9.02 0.79
C PRO A 196 -16.23 -7.61 0.89
N PRO A 197 -15.94 -6.88 1.98
CA PRO A 197 -16.37 -5.49 2.13
C PRO A 197 -15.77 -4.62 1.02
N GLN A 198 -16.53 -3.59 0.64
CA GLN A 198 -16.04 -2.56 -0.27
C GLN A 198 -14.91 -1.79 0.39
N ALA A 199 -13.91 -1.43 -0.40
CA ALA A 199 -13.01 -0.36 -0.05
C ALA A 199 -13.70 1.00 -0.15
N GLU A 200 -13.16 2.01 0.52
CA GLU A 200 -13.55 3.40 0.31
C GLU A 200 -13.20 3.84 -1.13
N PRO A 201 -13.95 4.78 -1.74
CA PRO A 201 -13.59 5.33 -3.06
C PRO A 201 -12.18 5.89 -3.09
N GLY A 202 -11.40 5.55 -4.13
CA GLY A 202 -10.01 5.95 -4.27
C GLY A 202 -9.04 5.28 -3.28
N TRP A 203 -9.47 4.23 -2.58
CA TRP A 203 -8.63 3.49 -1.64
C TRP A 203 -7.36 2.96 -2.31
N SER A 204 -6.28 2.94 -1.55
CA SER A 204 -5.01 2.36 -1.98
C SER A 204 -4.34 1.59 -0.85
N ALA A 205 -3.66 0.51 -1.19
CA ALA A 205 -2.85 -0.25 -0.25
C ALA A 205 -1.51 -0.68 -0.86
N THR A 206 -0.52 -0.85 0.00
CA THR A 206 0.76 -1.47 -0.34
C THR A 206 0.75 -2.93 0.08
N GLY A 207 1.32 -3.80 -0.75
CA GLY A 207 1.35 -5.25 -0.54
C GLY A 207 2.32 -5.71 0.56
N PRO A 208 2.56 -7.03 0.64
CA PRO A 208 2.37 -8.01 -0.44
C PRO A 208 0.91 -8.41 -0.71
N PHE A 209 0.61 -8.78 -1.96
CA PHE A 209 -0.69 -9.34 -2.38
C PHE A 209 -0.50 -10.74 -2.99
N PRO A 210 -0.36 -11.79 -2.16
CA PRO A 210 -0.01 -13.14 -2.61
C PRO A 210 -1.10 -13.83 -3.44
N ASP A 211 -2.34 -13.36 -3.33
CA ASP A 211 -3.54 -13.81 -4.04
C ASP A 211 -3.71 -13.17 -5.42
N VAL A 212 -2.94 -12.12 -5.74
CA VAL A 212 -3.00 -11.44 -7.03
C VAL A 212 -2.17 -12.20 -8.09
N THR A 213 -2.82 -12.48 -9.23
CA THR A 213 -2.15 -13.06 -10.40
C THR A 213 -1.63 -11.95 -11.32
N TRP A 214 -0.31 -11.88 -11.47
CA TRP A 214 0.37 -10.79 -12.17
C TRP A 214 0.63 -11.10 -13.65
N THR A 215 0.34 -10.15 -14.53
CA THR A 215 0.68 -10.20 -15.96
C THR A 215 1.80 -9.20 -16.26
N PRO A 216 2.89 -9.58 -16.95
CA PRO A 216 3.91 -8.63 -17.36
C PRO A 216 3.32 -7.62 -18.36
N PRO A 217 3.77 -6.35 -18.34
CA PRO A 217 3.29 -5.36 -19.29
C PRO A 217 3.71 -5.71 -20.73
N ALA A 218 2.94 -5.27 -21.72
CA ALA A 218 3.10 -5.65 -23.12
C ALA A 218 4.36 -5.07 -23.79
N GLY A 219 4.98 -4.05 -23.20
CA GLY A 219 6.11 -3.33 -23.77
C GLY A 219 7.06 -2.77 -22.72
N PRO A 220 8.06 -1.97 -23.13
CA PRO A 220 9.03 -1.37 -22.21
C PRO A 220 8.29 -0.49 -21.19
N SER A 221 8.38 -0.90 -19.93
CA SER A 221 7.64 -0.31 -18.81
C SER A 221 8.63 0.14 -17.73
N ARG A 222 9.52 1.05 -18.12
CA ARG A 222 10.59 1.58 -17.29
C ARG A 222 10.54 3.10 -17.25
N LEU A 223 10.62 3.64 -16.05
CA LEU A 223 10.92 5.04 -15.76
C LEU A 223 12.32 5.09 -15.17
N SER A 224 13.13 6.09 -15.51
CA SER A 224 14.47 6.19 -14.95
C SER A 224 14.86 7.63 -14.74
N GLY A 225 15.52 7.91 -13.63
CA GLY A 225 16.06 9.20 -13.25
C GLY A 225 17.53 9.10 -12.83
N PRO A 226 18.14 10.18 -12.35
CA PRO A 226 19.51 10.16 -11.84
C PRO A 226 19.67 9.39 -10.52
N ALA A 227 18.62 9.26 -9.69
CA ALA A 227 18.71 8.57 -8.41
C ALA A 227 18.21 7.12 -8.49
N ALA A 228 17.09 6.89 -9.16
CA ALA A 228 16.51 5.56 -9.27
C ALA A 228 15.93 5.25 -10.65
N ALA A 229 15.78 3.96 -10.93
CA ALA A 229 14.98 3.48 -12.04
C ALA A 229 13.87 2.57 -11.52
N VAL A 230 12.68 2.74 -12.09
CA VAL A 230 11.47 1.99 -11.75
C VAL A 230 11.10 1.14 -12.96
N ALA A 231 11.03 -0.17 -12.78
CA ALA A 231 10.60 -1.09 -13.81
C ALA A 231 9.33 -1.82 -13.36
N VAL A 232 8.23 -1.62 -14.06
CA VAL A 232 6.99 -2.36 -13.82
C VAL A 232 7.16 -3.80 -14.30
N THR A 233 6.96 -4.74 -13.39
CA THR A 233 7.14 -6.18 -13.62
C THR A 233 5.82 -6.95 -13.60
N GLY A 234 4.73 -6.33 -13.16
CA GLY A 234 3.40 -6.94 -13.14
C GLY A 234 2.29 -5.90 -13.09
N LEU A 235 1.21 -6.19 -13.81
CA LEU A 235 -0.07 -5.51 -13.78
C LEU A 235 -1.17 -6.54 -13.55
N ALA A 236 -2.21 -6.17 -12.81
CA ALA A 236 -3.40 -6.98 -12.65
C ALA A 236 -4.63 -6.10 -12.41
N GLN A 237 -5.81 -6.66 -12.65
CA GLN A 237 -7.10 -6.07 -12.32
C GLN A 237 -7.89 -7.12 -11.54
N PRO A 238 -7.57 -7.34 -10.25
CA PRO A 238 -8.24 -8.36 -9.47
C PRO A 238 -9.64 -7.88 -9.05
N ASP A 239 -10.61 -8.79 -8.93
CA ASP A 239 -11.94 -8.43 -8.41
C ASP A 239 -11.93 -8.17 -6.89
N ARG A 240 -10.92 -8.73 -6.20
CA ARG A 240 -10.68 -8.59 -4.77
C ARG A 240 -9.18 -8.72 -4.44
N VAL A 241 -8.78 -8.21 -3.29
CA VAL A 241 -7.44 -8.44 -2.72
C VAL A 241 -7.55 -8.81 -1.25
N GLY A 242 -6.63 -9.65 -0.76
CA GLY A 242 -6.62 -10.10 0.63
C GLY A 242 -7.56 -11.28 0.89
N SER A 243 -7.63 -11.67 2.17
CA SER A 243 -8.38 -12.83 2.65
C SER A 243 -9.05 -12.55 3.98
N GLY A 244 -10.18 -13.22 4.26
CA GLY A 244 -10.91 -13.05 5.52
C GLY A 244 -11.30 -11.59 5.76
N ASP A 245 -11.14 -11.13 6.99
CA ASP A 245 -11.52 -9.77 7.43
C ASP A 245 -10.76 -8.65 6.69
N ASP A 246 -9.57 -8.95 6.18
CA ASP A 246 -8.73 -8.00 5.43
C ASP A 246 -9.07 -7.99 3.93
N ALA A 247 -9.93 -8.90 3.46
CA ALA A 247 -10.33 -8.92 2.07
C ALA A 247 -11.07 -7.64 1.70
N ARG A 248 -10.74 -7.07 0.54
CA ARG A 248 -11.40 -5.87 0.00
C ARG A 248 -11.76 -6.09 -1.46
N ARG A 249 -12.94 -5.61 -1.85
CA ARG A 249 -13.31 -5.40 -3.25
C ARG A 249 -13.32 -3.90 -3.56
N ALA A 250 -13.36 -3.55 -4.85
CA ALA A 250 -13.47 -2.14 -5.24
C ALA A 250 -14.74 -1.49 -4.68
N ALA A 251 -14.70 -0.16 -4.51
CA ALA A 251 -15.89 0.64 -4.23
C ALA A 251 -16.90 0.53 -5.38
N ASP A 252 -18.17 0.84 -5.13
CA ASP A 252 -19.18 0.83 -6.19
C ASP A 252 -18.86 1.87 -7.28
N GLY A 253 -18.85 1.42 -8.55
CA GLY A 253 -18.44 2.24 -9.70
C GLY A 253 -16.92 2.34 -9.88
N GLU A 254 -16.14 1.62 -9.07
CA GLU A 254 -14.70 1.50 -9.19
C GLU A 254 -14.27 0.05 -9.49
N ARG A 255 -13.03 -0.09 -9.95
CA ARG A 255 -12.33 -1.38 -10.13
C ARG A 255 -10.98 -1.33 -9.42
N LEU A 256 -10.46 -2.48 -9.00
CA LEU A 256 -9.10 -2.55 -8.49
C LEU A 256 -8.11 -2.64 -9.66
N VAL A 257 -7.04 -1.85 -9.57
CA VAL A 257 -5.86 -1.92 -10.43
C VAL A 257 -4.67 -2.17 -9.54
N ALA A 258 -3.93 -3.24 -9.84
CA ALA A 258 -2.75 -3.63 -9.09
C ALA A 258 -1.49 -3.49 -9.96
N VAL A 259 -0.42 -2.98 -9.36
CA VAL A 259 0.88 -2.81 -9.99
C VAL A 259 1.97 -3.42 -9.12
N ARG A 260 2.92 -4.10 -9.77
CA ARG A 260 4.17 -4.54 -9.16
C ARG A 260 5.34 -3.94 -9.91
N TYR A 261 6.28 -3.34 -9.19
CA TYR A 261 7.48 -2.76 -9.79
C TYR A 261 8.72 -2.96 -8.92
N ALA A 262 9.86 -3.02 -9.59
CA ALA A 262 11.17 -3.09 -8.96
C ALA A 262 11.86 -1.72 -9.09
N ILE A 263 12.60 -1.35 -8.05
CA ILE A 263 13.40 -0.13 -8.02
C ILE A 263 14.87 -0.53 -8.06
N THR A 264 15.62 0.03 -9.00
CA THR A 264 17.06 -0.15 -9.15
C THR A 264 17.76 1.21 -9.11
N ALA A 265 19.09 1.19 -9.08
CA ALA A 265 19.86 2.43 -9.17
C ALA A 265 19.55 3.17 -10.47
N GLY A 266 19.45 4.49 -10.37
CA GLY A 266 19.30 5.39 -11.52
C GLY A 266 20.57 5.48 -12.35
N GLU A 267 20.55 6.39 -13.31
CA GLU A 267 21.66 6.57 -14.27
C GLU A 267 22.64 7.68 -13.87
N GLY A 268 22.31 8.43 -12.82
CA GLY A 268 23.12 9.50 -12.29
C GLY A 268 23.88 9.10 -11.03
N THR A 269 24.39 10.13 -10.35
CA THR A 269 25.12 9.98 -9.08
C THR A 269 24.32 10.52 -7.88
N SER A 270 23.04 10.85 -8.10
CA SER A 270 22.18 11.39 -7.05
C SER A 270 21.88 10.32 -6.01
N SER A 271 22.05 10.67 -4.73
CA SER A 271 21.62 9.86 -3.60
C SER A 271 20.27 10.31 -3.02
N ALA A 272 19.70 11.41 -3.54
CA ALA A 272 18.38 11.90 -3.13
C ALA A 272 17.29 11.01 -3.74
N PRO A 273 16.45 10.33 -2.94
CA PRO A 273 15.41 9.47 -3.48
C PRO A 273 14.39 10.25 -4.33
N PRO A 274 13.87 9.66 -5.41
CA PRO A 274 12.83 10.29 -6.21
C PRO A 274 11.50 10.36 -5.44
N ALA A 275 10.63 11.27 -5.84
CA ALA A 275 9.25 11.29 -5.39
C ALA A 275 8.40 10.39 -6.31
N LEU A 276 7.70 9.42 -5.72
CA LEU A 276 6.77 8.53 -6.41
C LEU A 276 5.34 8.82 -5.94
N SER A 277 4.39 8.77 -6.85
CA SER A 277 2.96 8.85 -6.53
C SER A 277 2.11 8.07 -7.52
N TYR A 278 0.94 7.64 -7.09
CA TYR A 278 -0.11 7.16 -7.98
C TYR A 278 -1.07 8.31 -8.28
N GLN A 279 -1.35 8.53 -9.56
CA GLN A 279 -2.22 9.61 -10.02
C GLN A 279 -3.37 9.02 -10.83
N VAL A 280 -4.59 9.21 -10.34
CA VAL A 280 -5.82 8.87 -11.07
C VAL A 280 -6.46 10.17 -11.57
N SER A 281 -7.03 10.16 -12.77
CA SER A 281 -7.71 11.35 -13.30
C SER A 281 -8.88 11.77 -12.40
N GLY A 282 -8.92 13.05 -12.02
CA GLY A 282 -9.96 13.59 -11.14
C GLY A 282 -9.76 13.33 -9.64
N ALA A 283 -8.68 12.67 -9.23
CA ALA A 283 -8.34 12.43 -7.83
C ALA A 283 -7.02 13.10 -7.41
N ASP A 284 -6.84 13.30 -6.11
CA ASP A 284 -5.57 13.76 -5.55
C ASP A 284 -4.48 12.68 -5.70
N PRO A 285 -3.21 13.06 -5.96
CA PRO A 285 -2.11 12.10 -6.03
C PRO A 285 -1.88 11.40 -4.69
N VAL A 286 -1.72 10.09 -4.74
CA VAL A 286 -1.39 9.26 -3.57
C VAL A 286 0.13 9.08 -3.50
N PRO A 287 0.83 9.66 -2.50
CA PRO A 287 2.28 9.54 -2.41
C PRO A 287 2.71 8.12 -2.02
N VAL A 288 3.79 7.63 -2.63
CA VAL A 288 4.45 6.40 -2.22
C VAL A 288 5.42 6.70 -1.08
N GLY A 289 5.36 5.90 -0.01
CA GLY A 289 6.20 6.09 1.17
C GLY A 289 7.70 6.08 0.86
N PRO A 290 8.52 6.99 1.43
CA PRO A 290 9.95 7.09 1.13
C PRO A 290 10.76 5.80 1.38
N ALA A 291 10.32 4.95 2.32
CA ALA A 291 10.96 3.66 2.58
C ALA A 291 10.83 2.68 1.41
N LEU A 292 9.81 2.86 0.56
CA LEU A 292 9.50 2.00 -0.58
C LEU A 292 10.18 2.47 -1.87
N VAL A 293 10.81 3.64 -1.88
CA VAL A 293 11.44 4.22 -3.10
C VAL A 293 12.95 3.97 -3.20
N ALA A 294 13.50 3.16 -2.31
CA ALA A 294 14.94 2.86 -2.28
C ALA A 294 15.33 1.79 -3.33
N PRO A 295 16.48 1.95 -4.01
CA PRO A 295 17.03 0.90 -4.88
C PRO A 295 17.17 -0.45 -4.17
N GLY A 296 16.77 -1.53 -4.85
CA GLY A 296 16.68 -2.88 -4.31
C GLY A 296 15.28 -3.27 -3.82
N SER A 297 14.35 -2.33 -3.74
CA SER A 297 12.97 -2.59 -3.32
C SER A 297 12.13 -3.19 -4.44
N THR A 298 11.23 -4.10 -4.08
CA THR A 298 10.08 -4.49 -4.90
C THR A 298 8.83 -4.01 -4.20
N VAL A 299 7.98 -3.30 -4.92
CA VAL A 299 6.74 -2.72 -4.39
C VAL A 299 5.56 -3.30 -5.15
N GLU A 300 4.55 -3.69 -4.39
CA GLU A 300 3.24 -4.06 -4.90
C GLU A 300 2.25 -3.04 -4.34
N ALA A 301 1.35 -2.56 -5.18
CA ALA A 301 0.31 -1.62 -4.79
C ALA A 301 -0.99 -1.94 -5.50
N VAL A 302 -2.09 -1.66 -4.81
CA VAL A 302 -3.45 -1.77 -5.33
C VAL A 302 -4.12 -0.42 -5.16
N LEU A 303 -4.88 -0.01 -6.17
CA LEU A 303 -5.70 1.19 -6.17
C LEU A 303 -7.12 0.85 -6.61
N SER A 304 -8.10 1.36 -5.88
CA SER A 304 -9.48 1.45 -6.34
C SER A 304 -9.60 2.68 -7.24
N VAL A 305 -9.99 2.48 -8.50
CA VAL A 305 -10.07 3.54 -9.51
C VAL A 305 -11.44 3.51 -10.19
N PRO A 306 -12.01 4.64 -10.62
CA PRO A 306 -13.27 4.65 -11.37
C PRO A 306 -13.25 3.67 -12.56
N GLU A 307 -14.35 2.96 -12.79
CA GLU A 307 -14.47 2.00 -13.90
C GLU A 307 -14.31 2.67 -15.27
N ASP A 308 -14.62 3.94 -15.39
CA ASP A 308 -14.45 4.74 -16.60
C ASP A 308 -13.13 5.52 -16.64
N ALA A 309 -12.24 5.33 -15.65
CA ALA A 309 -10.94 5.99 -15.63
C ALA A 309 -10.11 5.58 -16.86
N GLU A 310 -9.85 6.54 -17.74
CA GLU A 310 -8.95 6.38 -18.89
C GLU A 310 -7.47 6.55 -18.50
N GLN A 311 -7.21 7.15 -17.33
CA GLN A 311 -5.88 7.47 -16.84
C GLN A 311 -5.73 7.12 -15.35
N ALA A 312 -4.82 6.20 -15.09
CA ALA A 312 -4.25 5.90 -13.78
C ALA A 312 -2.76 5.66 -14.00
N ASP A 313 -1.89 6.48 -13.41
CA ASP A 313 -0.46 6.51 -13.69
C ASP A 313 0.38 6.34 -12.43
N LEU A 314 1.49 5.62 -12.54
CA LEU A 314 2.64 5.80 -11.66
C LEU A 314 3.42 7.02 -12.15
N VAL A 315 3.58 8.02 -11.27
CA VAL A 315 4.33 9.24 -11.54
C VAL A 315 5.63 9.20 -10.75
N VAL A 316 6.75 9.41 -11.43
CA VAL A 316 8.09 9.54 -10.86
C VAL A 316 8.58 10.95 -11.13
N ASP A 317 8.96 11.69 -10.09
CA ASP A 317 9.72 12.94 -10.19
C ASP A 317 11.11 12.70 -9.60
N ASP A 318 12.13 12.74 -10.46
CA ASP A 318 13.53 12.59 -10.07
C ASP A 318 14.34 13.75 -10.65
N ALA A 319 14.89 14.58 -9.76
CA ALA A 319 15.63 15.79 -10.09
C ALA A 319 14.91 16.76 -11.04
N GLY A 320 13.59 16.93 -10.87
CA GLY A 320 12.77 17.85 -11.65
C GLY A 320 12.34 17.29 -13.01
N VAL A 321 12.64 16.03 -13.30
CA VAL A 321 12.13 15.31 -14.46
C VAL A 321 10.95 14.45 -14.02
N GLN A 322 9.74 14.87 -14.41
CA GLN A 322 8.53 14.08 -14.20
C GLN A 322 8.31 13.10 -15.36
N GLN A 323 8.12 11.83 -15.03
CA GLN A 323 7.75 10.78 -15.98
C GLN A 323 6.55 9.99 -15.46
N ARG A 324 5.79 9.40 -16.38
CA ARG A 324 4.53 8.72 -16.08
C ARG A 324 4.46 7.35 -16.73
N LEU A 325 3.83 6.40 -16.07
CA LEU A 325 3.59 5.07 -16.62
C LEU A 325 2.18 4.64 -16.28
N SER A 326 1.39 4.30 -17.30
CA SER A 326 0.00 3.90 -17.15
C SER A 326 -0.10 2.59 -16.34
N LEU A 327 -0.78 2.64 -15.20
CA LEU A 327 -1.12 1.46 -14.39
C LEU A 327 -2.13 0.54 -15.08
N LEU A 328 -2.83 1.02 -16.10
CA LEU A 328 -3.81 0.25 -16.86
C LEU A 328 -3.15 -0.60 -17.95
N THR A 329 -2.06 -0.11 -18.55
CA THR A 329 -1.47 -0.71 -19.77
C THR A 329 0.04 -0.99 -19.67
N GLY A 330 0.71 -0.39 -18.70
CA GLY A 330 2.17 -0.36 -18.61
C GLY A 330 2.85 0.66 -19.53
N ALA A 331 2.09 1.36 -20.37
CA ALA A 331 2.65 2.23 -21.39
C ALA A 331 3.27 3.50 -20.76
N PRO A 332 4.46 3.93 -21.22
CA PRO A 332 5.03 5.21 -20.83
C PRO A 332 4.21 6.39 -21.35
N GLY A 333 4.13 7.46 -20.58
CA GLY A 333 3.52 8.72 -20.99
C GLY A 333 4.30 9.41 -22.12
N THR A 334 3.61 10.24 -22.90
CA THR A 334 4.18 10.93 -24.09
C THR A 334 5.30 11.93 -23.74
N GLY A 335 5.36 12.40 -22.50
CA GLY A 335 6.41 13.29 -22.00
C GLY A 335 7.62 12.58 -21.41
N ASN A 336 7.64 11.24 -21.40
CA ASN A 336 8.76 10.48 -20.84
C ASN A 336 10.03 10.64 -21.69
N LEU A 337 11.18 10.43 -21.03
CA LEU A 337 12.48 10.49 -21.68
C LEU A 337 12.63 9.29 -22.62
N GLN A 338 12.45 9.52 -23.93
CA GLN A 338 12.33 8.45 -24.92
C GLN A 338 13.59 7.58 -24.98
N VAL A 339 14.76 8.19 -24.78
CA VAL A 339 16.04 7.48 -24.80
C VAL A 339 16.10 6.41 -23.71
N LEU A 340 15.46 6.60 -22.56
CA LEU A 340 15.51 5.68 -21.42
C LEU A 340 14.62 4.45 -21.58
N ALA A 341 13.68 4.50 -22.53
CA ALA A 341 12.85 3.36 -22.90
C ALA A 341 13.59 2.35 -23.78
N ARG A 342 14.75 2.72 -24.33
CA ARG A 342 15.53 1.85 -25.23
C ARG A 342 16.25 0.75 -24.46
N THR A 343 16.20 -0.46 -25.00
CA THR A 343 17.00 -1.59 -24.52
C THR A 343 18.48 -1.45 -24.92
N ASN A 344 18.73 -0.88 -26.11
CA ASN A 344 20.06 -0.63 -26.65
C ASN A 344 20.34 0.86 -26.75
N ARG A 345 21.39 1.31 -26.04
CA ARG A 345 21.86 2.71 -26.03
C ARG A 345 23.36 2.85 -26.27
N THR A 346 24.09 1.75 -26.29
CA THR A 346 25.55 1.75 -26.43
C THR A 346 25.93 0.88 -27.61
N ALA A 347 26.91 1.33 -28.39
CA ALA A 347 27.55 0.54 -29.42
C ALA A 347 29.07 0.62 -29.29
N GLU A 348 29.71 -0.54 -29.43
CA GLU A 348 31.16 -0.64 -29.58
C GLU A 348 31.49 -0.40 -31.06
N VAL A 349 32.27 0.65 -31.33
CA VAL A 349 32.66 1.07 -32.69
C VAL A 349 34.00 0.44 -33.08
N ASN A 350 34.98 0.47 -32.17
CA ASN A 350 36.32 -0.11 -32.33
C ASN A 350 37.01 0.25 -33.67
N ALA A 351 36.90 1.51 -34.10
CA ALA A 351 37.55 2.01 -35.30
C ALA A 351 38.84 2.75 -34.95
N ALA A 352 39.91 2.57 -35.74
CA ALA A 352 41.17 3.30 -35.58
C ALA A 352 41.74 3.80 -36.94
N PRO A 353 40.97 4.57 -37.73
CA PRO A 353 41.45 5.13 -38.98
C PRO A 353 42.60 6.12 -38.81
N GLN A 354 43.38 6.30 -39.87
CA GLN A 354 44.49 7.25 -39.92
C GLN A 354 44.24 8.35 -40.94
N LEU A 355 44.58 9.59 -40.58
CA LEU A 355 44.53 10.75 -41.46
C LEU A 355 45.83 11.54 -41.36
N VAL A 356 46.40 11.92 -42.51
CA VAL A 356 47.58 12.78 -42.52
C VAL A 356 47.13 14.23 -42.28
N GLY A 357 47.70 14.87 -41.27
CA GLY A 357 47.49 16.28 -40.96
C GLY A 357 48.81 17.03 -40.88
N THR A 358 48.76 18.34 -41.03
CA THR A 358 49.91 19.22 -40.82
C THR A 358 49.84 19.80 -39.42
N LEU A 359 50.85 19.55 -38.60
CA LEU A 359 51.01 20.17 -37.29
C LEU A 359 51.98 21.34 -37.40
N SER A 360 51.58 22.50 -36.89
CA SER A 360 52.42 23.69 -36.76
C SER A 360 52.36 24.21 -35.33
N ALA A 361 53.43 24.84 -34.85
CA ALA A 361 53.47 25.44 -33.51
C ALA A 361 54.36 26.69 -33.55
N PRO A 362 54.18 27.64 -32.61
CA PRO A 362 55.07 28.80 -32.50
C PRO A 362 56.54 28.35 -32.46
N ASP A 363 57.38 29.02 -33.26
CA ASP A 363 58.82 28.77 -33.38
C ASP A 363 59.20 27.35 -33.88
N ARG A 364 58.27 26.59 -34.47
CA ARG A 364 58.52 25.28 -35.09
C ARG A 364 58.13 25.23 -36.56
N VAL A 365 58.86 24.45 -37.34
CA VAL A 365 58.52 24.19 -38.74
C VAL A 365 57.30 23.29 -38.80
N ALA A 366 56.32 23.65 -39.64
CA ALA A 366 55.15 22.82 -39.89
C ALA A 366 55.56 21.47 -40.51
N ALA A 367 55.02 20.37 -39.99
CA ALA A 367 55.34 19.03 -40.46
C ALA A 367 54.08 18.16 -40.56
N GLN A 368 54.11 17.19 -41.48
CA GLN A 368 53.01 16.25 -41.67
C GLN A 368 53.19 15.03 -40.78
N PHE A 369 52.11 14.63 -40.12
CA PHE A 369 52.06 13.44 -39.27
C PHE A 369 50.83 12.60 -39.62
N PRO A 370 50.93 11.26 -39.60
CA PRO A 370 49.75 10.40 -39.61
C PRO A 370 49.10 10.41 -38.23
N PHE A 371 47.93 11.00 -38.11
CA PHE A 371 47.14 10.98 -36.89
C PHE A 371 46.26 9.73 -36.87
N THR A 372 46.26 8.99 -35.77
CA THR A 372 45.32 7.88 -35.56
C THR A 372 44.16 8.38 -34.73
N VAL A 373 42.94 8.24 -35.25
CA VAL A 373 41.69 8.59 -34.55
C VAL A 373 41.05 7.29 -34.10
N THR A 374 41.03 7.04 -32.80
CA THR A 374 40.41 5.85 -32.23
C THR A 374 39.02 6.21 -31.74
N VAL A 375 37.99 5.54 -32.25
CA VAL A 375 36.62 5.62 -31.77
C VAL A 375 36.27 4.27 -31.17
N THR A 376 36.14 4.20 -29.84
CA THR A 376 35.91 2.95 -29.13
C THR A 376 34.42 2.69 -28.98
N ARG A 377 33.66 3.68 -28.51
CA ARG A 377 32.26 3.52 -28.11
C ARG A 377 31.43 4.75 -28.43
N ALA A 378 30.14 4.54 -28.71
CA ALA A 378 29.13 5.60 -28.74
C ALA A 378 27.96 5.23 -27.82
N THR A 379 27.49 6.19 -27.02
CA THR A 379 26.42 5.99 -26.03
C THR A 379 25.37 7.09 -26.11
N LEU A 380 24.10 6.72 -26.15
CA LEU A 380 22.96 7.62 -26.00
C LEU A 380 22.66 7.83 -24.51
N ALA A 381 22.67 9.08 -24.06
CA ALA A 381 22.43 9.46 -22.67
C ALA A 381 21.49 10.67 -22.56
N TRP A 382 20.66 10.68 -21.53
CA TRP A 382 19.93 11.89 -21.12
C TRP A 382 20.76 12.73 -20.15
N TRP A 383 21.29 12.10 -19.09
CA TRP A 383 22.24 12.74 -18.18
C TRP A 383 23.67 12.46 -18.66
N ALA A 384 24.39 13.52 -19.00
CA ALA A 384 25.79 13.46 -19.41
C ALA A 384 26.62 14.56 -18.75
N GLY A 385 27.94 14.55 -19.00
CA GLY A 385 28.87 15.48 -18.36
C GLY A 385 29.18 15.15 -16.89
N PRO A 386 30.00 15.97 -16.22
CA PRO A 386 30.35 15.78 -14.82
C PRO A 386 29.12 15.66 -13.92
N GLY A 387 29.02 14.55 -13.18
CA GLY A 387 27.89 14.27 -12.28
C GLY A 387 26.53 14.07 -12.95
N GLY A 388 26.45 14.02 -14.29
CA GLY A 388 25.18 13.94 -15.03
C GLY A 388 24.41 15.28 -15.11
N ALA A 389 25.10 16.41 -14.96
CA ALA A 389 24.48 17.73 -14.90
C ALA A 389 23.99 18.27 -16.25
N LYS A 390 24.45 17.74 -17.38
CA LYS A 390 24.04 18.18 -18.71
C LYS A 390 22.86 17.34 -19.19
N GLN A 391 21.86 18.01 -19.77
CA GLN A 391 20.66 17.39 -20.31
C GLN A 391 20.33 17.98 -21.69
N PRO A 392 19.75 17.21 -22.63
CA PRO A 392 19.18 17.72 -23.86
C PRO A 392 18.00 18.68 -23.61
N ALA A 393 17.58 19.40 -24.65
CA ALA A 393 16.55 20.44 -24.52
C ALA A 393 15.12 19.89 -24.28
N ASP A 394 14.79 18.69 -24.77
CA ASP A 394 13.45 18.11 -24.67
C ASP A 394 13.47 16.57 -24.64
N PRO A 395 12.44 15.89 -24.08
CA PRO A 395 12.40 14.43 -23.87
C PRO A 395 12.56 13.56 -25.13
N GLY A 396 12.39 14.13 -26.33
CA GLY A 396 12.61 13.45 -27.61
C GLY A 396 14.05 13.50 -28.09
N ARG A 397 14.99 14.02 -27.29
CA ARG A 397 16.40 14.19 -27.61
C ARG A 397 17.30 13.35 -26.70
N ALA A 398 18.53 13.15 -27.13
CA ALA A 398 19.59 12.48 -26.38
C ALA A 398 20.95 13.09 -26.73
N PHE A 399 21.90 13.00 -25.81
CA PHE A 399 23.31 13.15 -26.16
C PHE A 399 23.85 11.85 -26.71
N LEU A 400 24.42 11.87 -27.91
CA LEU A 400 25.33 10.86 -28.41
C LEU A 400 26.74 11.20 -27.92
N VAL A 401 27.14 10.60 -26.81
CA VAL A 401 28.50 10.73 -26.25
C VAL A 401 29.41 9.75 -26.99
N VAL A 402 30.52 10.25 -27.52
CA VAL A 402 31.48 9.44 -28.29
C VAL A 402 32.80 9.36 -27.53
N ASP A 403 33.26 8.14 -27.29
CA ASP A 403 34.57 7.89 -26.70
C ASP A 403 35.60 7.85 -27.84
N VAL A 404 36.36 8.94 -27.96
CA VAL A 404 37.28 9.20 -29.06
C VAL A 404 38.61 9.73 -28.55
N ALA A 405 39.70 9.23 -29.13
CA ALA A 405 41.06 9.65 -28.82
C ALA A 405 41.87 9.92 -30.10
N LEU A 406 42.79 10.87 -30.03
CA LEU A 406 43.70 11.23 -31.10
C LEU A 406 45.13 10.90 -30.69
N ALA A 407 45.85 10.15 -31.52
CA ALA A 407 47.25 9.83 -31.29
C ALA A 407 48.12 10.32 -32.45
N ILE A 408 49.24 10.94 -32.11
CA ILE A 408 50.35 11.27 -33.01
C ILE A 408 51.42 10.19 -32.82
N PRO A 409 52.23 9.82 -33.84
CA PRO A 409 53.26 8.81 -33.67
C PRO A 409 54.16 9.09 -32.46
N ASP A 410 54.49 8.03 -31.73
CA ASP A 410 55.33 8.07 -30.53
C ASP A 410 54.79 8.93 -29.37
N THR A 411 53.49 9.27 -29.39
CA THR A 411 52.81 9.96 -28.28
C THR A 411 51.64 9.15 -27.74
N PRO A 412 51.34 9.22 -26.43
CA PRO A 412 50.11 8.65 -25.88
C PRO A 412 48.86 9.28 -26.53
N PRO A 413 47.77 8.52 -26.72
CA PRO A 413 46.50 9.08 -27.18
C PRO A 413 46.01 10.18 -26.22
N GLY A 414 45.49 11.27 -26.79
CA GLY A 414 44.93 12.40 -26.07
C GLY A 414 43.50 12.71 -26.48
N ALA A 415 42.92 13.71 -25.82
CA ALA A 415 41.59 14.23 -26.12
C ALA A 415 41.52 14.80 -27.54
N VAL A 416 40.34 14.71 -28.15
CA VAL A 416 40.08 15.24 -29.49
C VAL A 416 39.35 16.58 -29.39
N PRO A 417 39.91 17.68 -29.91
CA PRO A 417 39.19 18.95 -29.99
C PRO A 417 37.85 18.80 -30.69
N ILE A 418 36.78 19.32 -30.09
CA ILE A 418 35.40 19.20 -30.61
C ILE A 418 35.23 19.86 -31.98
N GLU A 419 36.08 20.82 -32.32
CA GLU A 419 36.09 21.51 -33.62
C GLU A 419 36.38 20.56 -34.79
N TYR A 420 37.06 19.44 -34.52
CA TYR A 420 37.33 18.40 -35.53
C TYR A 420 36.16 17.46 -35.76
N LEU A 421 35.15 17.47 -34.88
CA LEU A 421 34.11 16.46 -34.84
C LEU A 421 32.78 17.03 -35.35
N SER A 422 32.21 16.33 -36.32
CA SER A 422 30.82 16.54 -36.75
C SER A 422 30.13 15.21 -36.97
N LEU A 423 28.81 15.19 -36.88
CA LEU A 423 28.00 13.99 -37.11
C LEU A 423 27.07 14.25 -38.29
N LEU A 424 27.19 13.45 -39.35
CA LEU A 424 26.26 13.43 -40.47
C LEU A 424 25.15 12.43 -40.20
N LEU A 425 23.93 12.93 -40.12
CA LEU A 425 22.72 12.12 -39.96
C LEU A 425 22.25 11.54 -41.32
N PRO A 426 21.41 10.48 -41.33
CA PRO A 426 20.94 9.85 -42.55
C PRO A 426 20.12 10.76 -43.47
N ASP A 427 19.49 11.80 -42.92
CA ASP A 427 18.74 12.83 -43.65
C ASP A 427 19.64 13.89 -44.32
N GLY A 428 20.96 13.80 -44.11
CA GLY A 428 21.94 14.76 -44.60
C GLY A 428 22.25 15.91 -43.63
N THR A 429 21.59 15.98 -42.48
CA THR A 429 21.84 17.00 -41.45
C THR A 429 23.23 16.81 -40.84
N VAL A 430 23.99 17.89 -40.71
CA VAL A 430 25.31 17.87 -40.05
C VAL A 430 25.23 18.57 -38.71
N LEU A 431 25.52 17.82 -37.65
CA LEU A 431 25.60 18.31 -36.28
C LEU A 431 27.05 18.58 -35.89
N ARG A 432 27.29 19.63 -35.11
CA ARG A 432 28.60 19.92 -34.52
C ARG A 432 28.70 19.28 -33.14
N ALA A 433 29.90 18.84 -32.78
CA ALA A 433 30.14 18.35 -31.42
C ALA A 433 30.06 19.51 -30.42
N ALA A 434 29.57 19.20 -29.22
CA ALA A 434 29.68 20.02 -28.03
C ALA A 434 30.58 19.33 -27.02
N ASP A 435 31.33 20.11 -26.25
CA ASP A 435 32.05 19.60 -25.09
C ASP A 435 31.15 19.66 -23.86
N LEU A 436 30.90 18.50 -23.25
CA LEU A 436 30.09 18.39 -22.04
C LEU A 436 30.93 18.45 -20.76
N ALA A 437 32.26 18.52 -20.86
CA ALA A 437 33.14 18.71 -19.71
C ALA A 437 33.09 20.17 -19.21
N ASP A 438 33.08 20.36 -17.89
CA ASP A 438 33.24 21.69 -17.28
C ASP A 438 34.72 22.02 -16.99
N ASP A 439 35.57 20.99 -16.90
CA ASP A 439 37.01 21.15 -16.67
C ASP A 439 37.74 21.18 -18.02
N PRO A 440 38.45 22.27 -18.37
CA PRO A 440 39.17 22.40 -19.64
C PRO A 440 40.31 21.39 -19.82
N ALA A 441 40.70 20.65 -18.78
CA ALA A 441 41.67 19.55 -18.89
C ALA A 441 41.08 18.27 -19.51
N PHE A 442 39.75 18.19 -19.65
CA PHE A 442 39.05 17.04 -20.23
C PHE A 442 38.17 17.52 -21.37
N VAL A 443 37.94 16.63 -22.34
CA VAL A 443 36.97 16.87 -23.41
C VAL A 443 36.02 15.68 -23.41
N LEU A 444 34.72 15.96 -23.34
CA LEU A 444 33.67 14.95 -23.45
C LEU A 444 32.81 15.28 -24.67
N PRO A 445 33.21 14.82 -25.87
CA PRO A 445 32.53 15.19 -27.10
C PRO A 445 31.17 14.47 -27.17
N ALA A 446 30.13 15.27 -27.43
CA ALA A 446 28.78 14.77 -27.62
C ALA A 446 28.04 15.50 -28.74
N PHE A 447 27.00 14.87 -29.25
CA PHE A 447 26.08 15.45 -30.22
C PHE A 447 24.67 15.40 -29.67
N ASP A 448 23.92 16.50 -29.80
CA ASP A 448 22.49 16.51 -29.52
C ASP A 448 21.77 15.85 -30.72
N VAL A 449 21.20 14.66 -30.51
CA VAL A 449 20.56 13.82 -31.54
C VAL A 449 19.12 13.49 -31.13
N PRO A 450 18.25 13.09 -32.07
CA PRO A 450 16.97 12.46 -31.73
C PRO A 450 17.17 11.26 -30.80
N ALA A 451 16.26 11.06 -29.83
CA ALA A 451 16.33 9.94 -28.90
C ALA A 451 16.20 8.57 -29.60
N ASP A 452 15.55 8.54 -30.77
CA ASP A 452 15.43 7.39 -31.66
C ASP A 452 16.61 7.23 -32.64
N PHE A 453 17.71 7.98 -32.46
CA PHE A 453 18.91 7.84 -33.27
C PHE A 453 19.37 6.39 -33.37
N THR A 454 19.56 5.90 -34.59
CA THR A 454 20.02 4.54 -34.86
C THR A 454 21.30 4.46 -35.67
N ALA A 455 21.58 5.46 -36.51
CA ALA A 455 22.76 5.48 -37.34
C ALA A 455 23.17 6.91 -37.72
N GLY A 456 24.48 7.09 -37.92
CA GLY A 456 25.07 8.31 -38.46
C GLY A 456 26.53 8.08 -38.84
N MET A 457 27.15 9.06 -39.48
CA MET A 457 28.57 9.04 -39.83
C MET A 457 29.30 10.10 -39.01
N LEU A 458 30.18 9.67 -38.11
CA LEU A 458 31.10 10.58 -37.44
C LEU A 458 32.15 11.02 -38.44
N LEU A 459 32.31 12.33 -38.56
CA LEU A 459 33.25 12.98 -39.46
C LEU A 459 34.36 13.60 -38.62
N PHE A 460 35.61 13.28 -38.95
CA PHE A 460 36.79 13.88 -38.37
C PHE A 460 37.61 14.63 -39.43
N GLY A 461 37.93 15.89 -39.16
CA GLY A 461 38.80 16.71 -40.01
C GLY A 461 38.67 18.20 -39.73
N GLY A 462 39.38 19.04 -40.49
CA GLY A 462 39.37 20.50 -40.35
C GLY A 462 40.61 21.05 -39.65
N VAL A 463 40.45 22.19 -38.97
CA VAL A 463 41.54 22.95 -38.34
C VAL A 463 41.14 23.31 -36.91
N ALA A 464 42.04 23.06 -35.95
CA ALA A 464 41.88 23.49 -34.57
C ALA A 464 43.23 23.87 -33.96
N THR A 465 43.15 24.68 -32.91
CA THR A 465 44.31 25.17 -32.15
C THR A 465 44.29 24.52 -30.78
N PHE A 466 45.38 23.85 -30.42
CA PHE A 466 45.59 23.28 -29.09
C PHE A 466 45.88 24.38 -28.05
N PRO A 467 45.70 24.12 -26.75
CA PRO A 467 45.93 25.11 -25.70
C PRO A 467 47.35 25.69 -25.65
N ASP A 468 48.35 24.96 -26.16
CA ASP A 468 49.74 25.41 -26.25
C ASP A 468 50.04 26.27 -27.49
N GLY A 469 49.02 26.57 -28.30
CA GLY A 469 49.12 27.35 -29.53
C GLY A 469 49.52 26.54 -30.76
N ALA A 470 49.71 25.22 -30.64
CA ALA A 470 49.89 24.38 -31.81
C ALA A 470 48.60 24.31 -32.65
N VAL A 471 48.72 24.29 -33.97
CA VAL A 471 47.60 24.16 -34.91
C VAL A 471 47.78 22.87 -35.69
N ALA A 472 46.77 21.99 -35.64
CA ALA A 472 46.67 20.86 -36.56
C ALA A 472 45.62 21.15 -37.64
N ASP A 473 46.04 21.00 -38.90
CA ASP A 473 45.26 21.24 -40.11
C ASP A 473 45.24 19.97 -40.98
N PHE A 474 44.06 19.41 -41.15
CA PHE A 474 43.82 18.23 -41.99
C PHE A 474 43.45 18.57 -43.44
N GLY A 475 43.43 19.85 -43.79
CA GLY A 475 43.09 20.36 -45.12
C GLY A 475 41.71 19.90 -45.58
N GLY A 476 41.65 19.40 -46.82
CA GLY A 476 40.44 18.76 -47.37
C GLY A 476 40.29 17.28 -46.99
N GLY A 477 41.20 16.72 -46.19
CA GLY A 477 41.14 15.35 -45.73
C GLY A 477 40.05 15.17 -44.66
N ARG A 478 39.35 14.03 -44.71
CA ARG A 478 38.30 13.68 -43.76
C ARG A 478 38.29 12.17 -43.52
N LEU A 479 38.01 11.77 -42.28
CA LEU A 479 37.67 10.41 -41.93
C LEU A 479 36.17 10.28 -41.67
N ASP A 480 35.61 9.19 -42.15
CA ASP A 480 34.20 8.88 -42.04
C ASP A 480 34.07 7.56 -41.25
N VAL A 481 33.56 7.64 -40.03
CA VAL A 481 33.39 6.48 -39.14
C VAL A 481 31.90 6.22 -38.94
N PRO A 482 31.36 5.08 -39.39
CA PRO A 482 29.97 4.75 -39.16
C PRO A 482 29.70 4.49 -37.67
N ILE A 483 28.65 5.10 -37.15
CA ILE A 483 28.10 4.83 -35.81
C ILE A 483 26.71 4.22 -36.00
N GLY A 484 26.47 3.07 -35.36
CA GLY A 484 25.16 2.41 -35.37
C GLY A 484 24.78 1.94 -33.99
N ILE A 485 23.65 2.42 -33.46
CA ILE A 485 23.08 2.03 -32.16
C ILE A 485 21.67 1.46 -32.42
N PRO A 486 21.46 0.13 -32.38
CA PRO A 486 20.16 -0.47 -32.65
C PRO A 486 19.03 0.15 -31.81
N ALA A 487 17.84 0.32 -32.38
CA ALA A 487 16.66 0.89 -31.70
C ALA A 487 16.29 0.12 -30.42
N GLY A 488 16.51 -1.20 -30.44
CA GLY A 488 16.20 -2.08 -29.31
C GLY A 488 14.83 -2.71 -29.38
#